data_AF-A0A2N2C3I3-F1
#
_entry.id   AF-A0A2N2C3I3-F1
#
_cell.length_a   1.000
_cell.length_b   1.000
_cell.length_c   1.000
_cell.angle_alpha   90.00
_cell.angle_beta   90.00
_cell.angle_gamma   90.00
#
_symmetry.space_group_name_H-M   'P 1'
#
loop_
_entity.id
_entity.type
_entity.pdbx_description
1 polymer ?
#
loop_
_entity_poly.entity_id
_entity_poly.type
_entity_poly.pdbx_seq_one_letter_code
_entity_poly.pdbx_strand_id
1 'polypeptide(L)' 'MYSIPTMDFRGSPLGIDIVKVVESGSLPVINTAIASKKAGGGMVGAGVARAPLPMFKEALKTLYKQMEE' A
#
# COMPACT_ATOMS: atom_id res chain seq x y z
N MET A 1 17.10 -10.13 -2.95
CA MET A 1 15.99 -9.85 -2.01
C MET A 1 16.61 -9.17 -0.79
N TYR A 2 16.09 -8.01 -0.37
CA TYR A 2 16.60 -7.34 0.84
C TYR A 2 16.07 -8.06 2.09
N SER A 3 16.90 -8.25 3.10
CA SER A 3 16.54 -8.91 4.36
C SER A 3 16.41 -7.90 5.50
N ILE A 4 15.54 -8.20 6.47
CA ILE A 4 15.30 -7.38 7.66
C ILE A 4 16.03 -8.03 8.84
N PRO A 5 17.18 -7.50 9.31
CA PRO A 5 18.01 -8.18 10.32
C PRO A 5 17.28 -8.45 11.64
N THR A 6 16.44 -7.51 12.09
CA THR A 6 15.66 -7.63 13.33
C THR A 6 14.49 -8.60 13.23
N MET A 7 14.23 -9.19 12.06
CA MET A 7 13.20 -10.19 11.82
C MET A 7 13.83 -11.49 11.32
N ASP A 8 14.90 -11.96 11.99
CA ASP A 8 15.64 -13.19 11.65
C ASP A 8 16.10 -13.23 10.18
N PHE A 9 16.52 -12.07 9.66
CA PHE A 9 16.90 -11.88 8.25
C PHE A 9 15.81 -12.31 7.25
N ARG A 10 14.54 -12.34 7.67
CA ARG A 10 13.40 -12.54 6.77
C ARG A 10 13.47 -11.52 5.63
N GLY A 11 13.16 -11.98 4.41
CA GLY A 11 13.10 -11.11 3.24
C GLY A 11 11.99 -10.05 3.34
N SER A 12 12.25 -8.85 2.82
CA SER A 12 11.27 -7.77 2.73
C SER A 12 10.01 -8.25 1.99
N PRO A 13 8.80 -7.87 2.45
CA PRO A 13 7.58 -8.21 1.74
C PRO A 13 7.59 -7.56 0.36
N LEU A 14 7.36 -8.35 -0.69
CA LEU A 14 7.31 -7.91 -2.08
C LEU A 14 6.00 -8.37 -2.71
N GLY A 15 5.43 -7.52 -3.56
CA GLY A 15 4.16 -7.77 -4.23
C GLY A 15 2.97 -7.47 -3.31
N ILE A 16 2.13 -6.54 -3.74
CA ILE A 16 0.81 -6.33 -3.12
C ILE A 16 -0.19 -7.09 -3.96
N ASP A 17 -0.70 -8.19 -3.41
CA ASP A 17 -1.71 -9.02 -4.05
C ASP A 17 -3.10 -8.40 -3.85
N ILE A 18 -3.71 -7.93 -4.94
CA ILE A 18 -5.00 -7.25 -4.91
C ILE A 18 -6.14 -8.17 -4.46
N VAL A 19 -6.06 -9.48 -4.74
CA VAL A 19 -7.07 -10.46 -4.31
C VAL A 19 -7.04 -10.56 -2.79
N LYS A 20 -5.84 -10.75 -2.22
CA LYS A 20 -5.66 -10.85 -0.77
C LYS A 20 -6.03 -9.56 -0.03
N VAL A 21 -5.75 -8.39 -0.61
CA VAL A 21 -6.16 -7.11 -0.02
C VAL A 21 -7.68 -7.00 0.06
N VAL A 22 -8.39 -7.36 -1.01
CA VAL A 22 -9.86 -7.29 -1.04
C VAL A 22 -10.50 -8.35 -0.15
N GLU A 23 -9.97 -9.58 -0.15
CA GLU A 23 -10.47 -10.70 0.64
C GLU A 23 -10.27 -10.47 2.15
N SER A 24 -9.07 -10.08 2.57
CA SER A 24 -8.74 -9.92 3.99
C SER A 24 -9.16 -8.57 4.59
N GLY A 25 -9.43 -7.56 3.75
CA GLY A 25 -9.62 -6.18 4.18
C GLY A 25 -8.35 -5.52 4.74
N SER A 26 -7.20 -6.21 4.75
CA SER A 26 -5.94 -5.67 5.24
C SER A 26 -5.31 -4.74 4.20
N LEU A 27 -5.39 -3.44 4.48
CA LEU A 27 -4.91 -2.40 3.57
C LEU A 27 -3.40 -2.16 3.72
N PRO A 28 -2.68 -1.90 2.61
CA PRO A 28 -1.29 -1.48 2.66
C PRO A 28 -1.08 -0.28 3.57
N VAL A 29 -0.08 -0.41 4.44
CA VAL A 29 0.32 0.60 5.43
C VAL A 29 1.52 1.36 4.91
N ILE A 30 1.46 2.68 4.93
CA ILE A 30 2.47 3.56 4.34
C ILE A 30 2.93 4.54 5.42
N ASN A 31 4.20 4.45 5.81
CA ASN A 31 4.83 5.50 6.60
C ASN A 31 5.11 6.68 5.67
N THR A 32 4.61 7.86 6.01
CA THR A 32 4.71 9.05 5.16
C THR A 32 4.91 10.33 5.97
N ALA A 33 5.51 11.32 5.33
CA ALA A 33 5.54 12.68 5.83
C ALA A 33 4.18 13.35 5.65
N ILE A 34 3.81 14.23 6.59
CA ILE A 34 2.62 15.08 6.51
C ILE A 34 3.07 16.44 5.98
N ALA A 35 2.64 16.78 4.78
CA ALA A 35 2.95 18.06 4.15
C ALA A 35 1.96 19.17 4.58
N SER A 36 2.45 20.40 4.70
CA SER A 36 1.62 21.57 4.94
C SER A 36 0.63 21.80 3.79
N LYS A 37 -0.60 22.20 4.12
CA LYS A 37 -1.59 22.64 3.13
C LYS A 37 -1.24 24.00 2.51
N LYS A 38 -0.37 24.79 3.14
CA LYS A 38 0.06 26.10 2.61
C LYS A 38 1.23 25.91 1.65
N ALA A 39 1.16 26.54 0.49
CA ALA A 39 2.25 26.55 -0.48
C ALA A 39 3.55 27.06 0.17
N GLY A 40 4.66 26.34 -0.06
CA GLY A 40 5.95 26.63 0.56
C GLY A 40 6.08 26.25 2.04
N GLY A 41 5.05 25.66 2.66
CA GLY A 41 5.06 25.34 4.10
C GLY A 41 5.85 24.09 4.51
N GLY A 42 6.32 23.29 3.56
CA GLY A 42 7.16 22.12 3.83
C GLY A 42 6.48 20.99 4.61
N MET A 43 7.31 20.12 5.21
CA MET A 43 6.86 19.03 6.09
C MET A 43 6.49 19.58 7.47
N VAL A 44 5.33 19.16 7.99
CA VAL A 44 4.81 19.58 9.31
C VAL A 44 4.61 18.41 10.27
N GLY A 45 4.89 17.18 9.83
CA GLY A 45 4.82 16.00 10.67
C GLY A 45 5.13 14.73 9.89
N ALA A 46 4.94 13.58 10.55
CA ALA A 46 5.02 12.26 9.95
C ALA A 46 3.97 11.34 10.58
N GLY A 47 3.55 10.32 9.84
CA GLY A 47 2.54 9.39 10.32
C GLY A 47 2.32 8.22 9.39
N VAL A 48 1.25 7.49 9.66
CA VAL A 48 0.87 6.28 8.94
C VAL A 48 -0.39 6.55 8.14
N ALA A 49 -0.32 6.30 6.83
CA ALA A 49 -1.45 6.31 5.91
C ALA A 49 -1.83 4.88 5.50
N ARG A 50 -3.06 4.71 5.02
CA ARG A 50 -3.54 3.47 4.41
C ARG A 50 -3.98 3.72 2.98
N ALA A 51 -3.62 2.84 2.06
CA ALA A 51 -4.14 2.90 0.70
C ALA A 51 -5.67 2.65 0.71
N PRO A 52 -6.48 3.42 -0.03
CA PRO A 52 -7.94 3.27 -0.01
C PRO A 52 -8.39 1.90 -0.53
N LEU A 53 -9.36 1.24 0.13
CA LEU A 53 -9.91 -0.03 -0.37
C LEU A 53 -10.56 0.05 -1.77
N PRO A 54 -11.30 1.13 -2.14
CA PRO A 54 -12.01 1.18 -3.41
C PRO A 54 -11.14 0.93 -4.65
N MET A 55 -9.92 1.48 -4.69
CA MET A 55 -9.02 1.27 -5.85
C MET A 55 -8.62 -0.19 -6.04
N PHE A 56 -8.49 -0.98 -4.95
CA PHE A 56 -8.18 -2.41 -5.06
C PHE A 56 -9.36 -3.21 -5.59
N LYS A 57 -10.59 -2.86 -5.20
CA LYS A 57 -11.81 -3.47 -5.73
C LYS A 57 -11.98 -3.18 -7.22
N GLU A 58 -11.67 -1.96 -7.64
CA GLU A 58 -11.71 -1.57 -9.06
C GLU A 58 -10.63 -2.31 -9.85
N ALA A 59 -9.39 -2.37 -9.36
CA ALA A 59 -8.31 -3.12 -9.98
C ALA A 59 -8.66 -4.61 -10.15
N LEU A 60 -9.25 -5.23 -9.12
CA LEU A 60 -9.66 -6.63 -9.17
C LEU A 60 -10.75 -6.90 -10.22
N LYS A 61 -11.73 -5.99 -10.34
CA LYS A 61 -12.76 -6.09 -11.39
C LYS A 61 -12.16 -6.00 -12.80
N THR A 62 -11.22 -5.08 -13.00
CA THR A 62 -10.54 -4.92 -14.29
C THR A 62 -9.70 -6.14 -14.62
N LEU A 63 -8.93 -6.66 -13.65
CA LEU A 63 -8.14 -7.88 -13.83
C LEU A 63 -9.03 -9.06 -14.25
N TYR A 64 -10.18 -9.24 -13.60
CA TYR A 64 -11.12 -10.29 -13.95
C TYR A 64 -11.62 -10.15 -15.40
N LYS A 65 -12.03 -8.94 -15.81
CA LYS A 65 -12.48 -8.68 -17.18
C LYS A 65 -11.41 -9.04 -18.22
N GLN A 66 -10.14 -8.71 -17.95
CA GLN A 66 -9.02 -9.01 -18.85
C GLN A 66 -8.73 -10.52 -18.98
N MET A 67 -9.21 -11.35 -18.06
CA MET A 67 -9.04 -12.80 -18.13
C MET A 67 -10.16 -13.49 -18.94
N GLU A 68 -11.28 -12.80 -19.17
CA GLU A 68 -12.38 -13.29 -20.01
C GLU A 68 -12.19 -12.97 -21.50
N GLU A 69 -11.21 -12.11 -21.82
CA GLU A 69 -10.78 -11.74 -23.18
C GLU A 69 -9.64 -12.65 -23.66
#